data_AF-A0A353HAH8-F1
#
_entry.id   AF-A0A353HAH8-F1
#
_cell.length_a   1.000
_cell.length_b   1.000
_cell.length_c   1.000
_cell.angle_alpha   90.00
_cell.angle_beta   90.00
_cell.angle_gamma   90.00
#
_symmetry.space_group_name_H-M   'P 1'
#
loop_
_entity.id
_entity.type
_entity.pdbx_description
1 polymer ?
#
loop_
_entity_poly.entity_id
_entity_poly.type
_entity_poly.pdbx_seq_one_letter_code
_entity_poly.pdbx_strand_id
1 'polypeptide(L)'
;MITIKIYKDRDNIASVELLSNGAAQDITNLTRATITLGDLLVDSSIHTGVFDWTTSGAAGQLDIAAGHVSTLEKGAFTSVLTVFDATYPNGLVWGEMVTLVE
;
A
#
# COMPACT_ATOMS: atom_id res chain seq x y z
N MET A 1 12.88 -6.56 -6.42
CA MET A 1 12.07 -5.32 -6.50
C MET A 1 10.65 -5.73 -6.77
N ILE A 2 9.69 -5.27 -5.97
CA ILE A 2 8.26 -5.63 -6.12
C ILE A 2 7.65 -4.72 -7.18
N THR A 3 6.77 -5.27 -8.02
CA THR A 3 5.99 -4.50 -9.00
C THR A 3 4.51 -4.67 -8.72
N ILE A 4 3.79 -3.55 -8.62
CA ILE A 4 2.35 -3.49 -8.37
C ILE A 4 1.65 -2.92 -9.61
N LYS A 5 0.47 -3.44 -9.95
CA LYS A 5 -0.37 -2.91 -11.03
C LYS A 5 -1.68 -2.37 -10.48
N ILE A 6 -2.01 -1.14 -10.85
CA ILE A 6 -3.26 -0.45 -10.51
C ILE A 6 -3.92 -0.06 -11.83
N TYR A 7 -5.19 -0.39 -12.00
CA TYR A 7 -5.94 0.02 -13.18
C TYR A 7 -6.81 1.22 -12.81
N LYS A 8 -6.50 2.38 -13.40
CA LYS A 8 -7.24 3.60 -13.12
C LYS A 8 -8.69 3.44 -13.56
N ASP A 9 -9.61 3.95 -12.74
CA ASP A 9 -11.06 3.90 -12.94
C ASP A 9 -11.63 2.46 -12.96
N ARG A 10 -10.93 1.49 -12.35
CA ARG A 10 -11.41 0.12 -12.17
C ARG A 10 -11.34 -0.30 -10.71
N ASP A 11 -12.28 -1.16 -10.31
CA ASP A 11 -12.32 -1.82 -9.00
C ASP A 11 -11.30 -2.97 -8.94
N ASN A 12 -10.01 -2.67 -9.04
CA ASN A 12 -8.95 -3.67 -8.91
C ASN A 12 -8.24 -3.57 -7.56
N ILE A 13 -7.83 -4.73 -7.05
CA ILE A 13 -7.05 -4.86 -5.82
C ILE A 13 -5.68 -5.39 -6.20
N ALA A 14 -4.64 -4.77 -5.67
CA ALA A 14 -3.29 -5.30 -5.70
C ALA A 14 -2.84 -5.64 -4.28
N SER A 15 -2.39 -6.87 -4.08
CA SER A 15 -1.98 -7.37 -2.75
C SER A 15 -0.47 -7.40 -2.63
N VAL A 16 0.04 -6.94 -1.47
CA VAL A 16 1.46 -6.98 -1.11
C VAL A 16 1.61 -7.79 0.17
N GLU A 17 2.59 -8.69 0.21
CA GLU A 17 2.93 -9.43 1.42
C GLU A 17 4.11 -8.75 2.14
N LEU A 18 3.87 -8.34 3.38
CA LEU A 18 4.82 -7.67 4.25
C LEU A 18 5.65 -8.71 5.00
N LEU A 19 6.80 -9.08 4.42
CA LEU A 19 7.77 -10.04 4.98
C LEU A 19 8.95 -9.37 5.71
N SER A 20 9.34 -9.89 6.86
CA SER A 20 10.64 -9.61 7.50
C SER A 20 11.42 -10.90 7.66
N ASN A 21 12.67 -10.93 7.17
CA ASN A 21 13.52 -12.13 7.15
C ASN A 21 12.84 -13.38 6.54
N GLY A 22 12.01 -13.17 5.52
CA GLY A 22 11.28 -14.25 4.83
C GLY A 22 10.03 -14.76 5.55
N ALA A 23 9.63 -14.14 6.67
CA ALA A 23 8.41 -14.48 7.40
C ALA A 23 7.41 -13.33 7.35
N ALA A 24 6.14 -13.66 7.11
CA ALA A 24 5.04 -12.70 7.15
C ALA A 24 4.96 -12.01 8.51
N GLN A 25 4.84 -10.68 8.50
CA GLN A 25 4.65 -9.90 9.71
C GLN A 25 3.21 -9.91 10.18
N ASP A 26 3.03 -9.89 11.48
CA ASP A 26 1.74 -9.55 12.06
C ASP A 26 1.50 -8.05 11.90
N ILE A 27 0.50 -7.71 11.08
CA ILE A 27 0.13 -6.33 10.75
C ILE A 27 -1.28 -6.00 11.26
N THR A 28 -1.84 -6.84 12.14
CA THR A 28 -3.18 -6.63 12.71
C THR A 28 -3.28 -5.33 13.52
N ASN A 29 -2.15 -4.83 14.03
CA ASN A 29 -2.07 -3.60 14.81
C ASN A 29 -1.70 -2.35 14.00
N LEU A 30 -1.67 -2.44 12.66
CA LEU A 30 -1.45 -1.25 11.83
C LEU A 30 -2.59 -0.25 12.04
N THR A 31 -2.20 1.02 12.20
CA THR A 31 -3.11 2.15 12.40
C THR A 31 -3.25 3.00 11.14
N ARG A 32 -2.23 2.97 10.26
CA ARG A 32 -2.20 3.72 9.01
C ARG A 32 -1.22 3.08 8.03
N ALA A 33 -1.49 3.24 6.74
CA ALA A 33 -0.58 2.92 5.66
C ALA A 33 -0.54 4.08 4.66
N THR A 34 0.62 4.31 4.06
CA THR A 34 0.78 5.30 3.00
C THR A 34 1.62 4.75 1.86
N ILE A 35 1.29 5.10 0.62
CA ILE A 35 2.14 4.85 -0.55
C ILE A 35 2.40 6.17 -1.28
N THR A 36 3.66 6.43 -1.63
CA THR A 36 4.01 7.53 -2.56
C THR A 36 3.99 7.02 -4.00
N LEU A 37 3.46 7.81 -4.92
CA LEU A 37 3.32 7.51 -6.35
C LEU A 37 3.78 8.75 -7.12
N GLY A 38 5.10 8.85 -7.36
CA GLY A 38 5.69 10.13 -7.78
C GLY A 38 5.50 11.18 -6.69
N ASP A 39 4.84 12.29 -7.03
CA ASP A 39 4.54 13.38 -6.09
C ASP A 39 3.24 13.17 -5.29
N LEU A 40 2.43 12.15 -5.64
CA LEU A 40 1.18 11.84 -4.96
C LEU A 40 1.44 11.00 -3.71
N LEU A 41 1.01 11.48 -2.55
CA LEU A 41 0.91 10.67 -1.33
C LEU A 41 -0.52 10.15 -1.19
N VAL A 42 -0.69 8.83 -1.20
CA VAL A 42 -1.97 8.19 -0.89
C VAL A 42 -1.90 7.63 0.52
N ASP A 43 -2.84 8.04 1.35
CA ASP A 43 -2.83 7.83 2.79
C ASP A 43 -4.16 7.22 3.24
N SER A 44 -4.11 6.11 3.99
CA SER A 44 -5.29 5.41 4.48
C SER A 44 -6.16 6.25 5.42
N SER A 45 -5.60 7.28 6.07
CA SER A 45 -6.35 8.21 6.92
C SER A 45 -7.16 9.24 6.14
N ILE A 46 -6.83 9.45 4.85
CA ILE A 46 -7.49 10.38 3.94
C ILE A 46 -8.38 9.63 2.95
N HIS A 47 -7.85 8.56 2.37
CA HIS A 47 -8.51 7.72 1.39
C HIS A 47 -8.96 6.41 2.03
N THR A 48 -10.07 6.47 2.77
CA THR A 48 -10.66 5.28 3.39
C THR A 48 -11.06 4.26 2.31
N GLY A 49 -10.69 3.00 2.51
CA GLY A 49 -10.96 1.91 1.55
C GLY A 49 -9.92 1.72 0.45
N VAL A 50 -8.90 2.61 0.32
CA VAL A 50 -7.77 2.33 -0.58
C VAL A 50 -6.87 1.24 -0.02
N PHE A 51 -6.71 1.18 1.29
CA PHE A 51 -5.88 0.17 1.94
C PHE A 51 -6.73 -0.71 2.82
N ASP A 52 -6.48 -2.02 2.76
CA ASP A 52 -7.08 -2.99 3.66
C ASP A 52 -6.01 -3.97 4.15
N TRP A 53 -5.83 -4.02 5.47
CA TRP A 53 -5.00 -4.99 6.20
C TRP A 53 -5.82 -5.75 7.25
N THR A 54 -7.15 -5.61 7.18
CA THR A 54 -8.11 -6.19 8.12
C THR A 54 -8.78 -7.44 7.55
N THR A 55 -8.82 -7.56 6.22
CA THR A 55 -9.33 -8.76 5.55
C THR A 55 -8.52 -9.98 5.97
N SER A 56 -9.22 -10.97 6.54
CA SER A 56 -8.65 -12.20 7.08
C SER A 56 -8.27 -13.12 5.93
N GLY A 57 -6.97 -13.30 5.66
CA GLY A 57 -6.52 -14.17 4.56
C GLY A 57 -5.08 -14.65 4.67
N ALA A 58 -4.14 -13.73 4.94
CA ALA A 58 -2.75 -14.07 5.22
C ALA A 58 -2.16 -13.04 6.19
N ALA A 59 -1.37 -13.51 7.16
CA ALA A 59 -0.55 -12.59 7.96
C ALA A 59 0.30 -11.75 7.01
N GLY A 60 0.45 -10.46 7.28
CA GLY A 60 1.28 -9.57 6.47
C GLY A 60 0.66 -9.12 5.14
N GLN A 61 -0.57 -9.51 4.79
CA GLN A 61 -1.19 -9.06 3.54
C GLN A 61 -1.76 -7.64 3.66
N LEU A 62 -1.28 -6.75 2.80
CA LEU A 62 -1.84 -5.41 2.58
C LEU A 62 -2.44 -5.32 1.17
N ASP A 63 -3.74 -5.11 1.11
CA ASP A 63 -4.48 -4.91 -0.14
C ASP A 63 -4.58 -3.42 -0.47
N ILE A 64 -4.39 -3.10 -1.75
CA ILE A 64 -4.34 -1.73 -2.28
C ILE A 64 -5.33 -1.58 -3.45
N ALA A 65 -6.36 -0.77 -3.26
CA ALA A 65 -7.45 -0.48 -4.19
C ALA A 65 -7.45 1.02 -4.63
N ALA A 66 -6.31 1.50 -5.16
CA ALA A 66 -6.15 2.93 -5.47
C ALA A 66 -6.73 3.37 -6.83
N GLY A 67 -7.37 2.48 -7.60
CA GLY A 67 -7.88 2.78 -8.95
C GLY A 67 -8.87 3.96 -9.01
N HIS A 68 -9.55 4.25 -7.90
CA HIS A 68 -10.53 5.33 -7.78
C HIS A 68 -9.96 6.64 -7.22
N VAL A 69 -8.68 6.69 -6.87
CA VAL A 69 -8.05 7.94 -6.41
C VAL A 69 -8.05 8.93 -7.58
N SER A 70 -8.77 10.05 -7.42
CA SER A 70 -9.06 10.98 -8.52
C SER A 70 -7.83 11.70 -9.05
N THR A 71 -6.86 11.98 -8.17
CA THR A 71 -5.58 12.63 -8.49
C THR A 71 -4.51 11.65 -8.97
N LEU A 72 -4.82 10.34 -9.05
CA LEU A 72 -3.89 9.34 -9.55
C LEU A 72 -3.81 9.42 -11.08
N GLU A 73 -2.62 9.70 -11.58
CA GLU A 73 -2.35 9.72 -13.02
C GLU A 73 -1.88 8.35 -13.51
N LYS A 74 -2.12 8.06 -14.80
CA LYS A 74 -1.58 6.86 -15.46
C LYS A 74 -0.08 7.03 -15.70
N GLY A 75 0.70 5.98 -15.49
CA GLY A 75 2.15 6.02 -15.62
C GLY A 75 2.87 4.94 -14.84
N ALA A 76 4.21 4.98 -14.90
CA ALA A 76 5.08 4.13 -14.09
C ALA A 76 5.74 4.99 -13.02
N PHE A 77 5.62 4.60 -11.76
CA PHE A 77 6.11 5.34 -10.61
C PHE A 77 7.05 4.49 -9.78
N THR A 78 8.13 5.12 -9.29
CA THR A 78 8.81 4.61 -8.10
C THR A 78 7.93 4.95 -6.89
N SER A 79 7.64 3.93 -6.10
CA SER A 79 6.74 4.03 -4.97
C SER A 79 7.40 3.58 -3.69
N VAL A 80 7.04 4.24 -2.59
CA VAL A 80 7.49 3.88 -1.24
C VAL A 80 6.26 3.56 -0.40
N LEU A 81 6.20 2.35 0.14
CA LEU A 81 5.20 1.97 1.12
C LEU A 81 5.74 2.23 2.52
N THR A 82 4.95 2.92 3.34
CA THR A 82 5.24 3.18 4.75
C THR A 82 4.04 2.73 5.58
N VAL A 83 4.30 2.01 6.66
CA VAL A 83 3.28 1.50 7.59
C VAL A 83 3.45 2.13 8.97
N PHE A 84 2.37 2.25 9.72
CA PHE A 84 2.35 2.91 11.02
C PHE A 84 1.63 2.04 12.04
N ASP A 85 2.18 1.95 13.24
CA ASP A 85 1.58 1.28 14.39
C ASP A 85 2.02 1.99 15.69
N ALA A 86 1.69 1.41 16.85
CA ALA A 86 2.06 1.98 18.15
C ALA A 86 3.58 1.99 18.42
N THR A 87 4.34 1.08 17.80
CA THR A 87 5.81 0.98 17.90
C THR A 87 6.50 1.96 16.95
N TYR A 88 5.92 2.16 15.77
CA TYR A 88 6.41 3.04 14.71
C TYR A 88 5.41 4.18 14.42
N PRO A 89 5.17 5.09 15.39
CA PRO A 89 4.20 6.17 15.23
C PRO A 89 4.61 7.18 14.15
N ASN A 90 5.92 7.27 13.85
CA ASN A 90 6.48 8.13 12.81
C ASN A 90 6.60 7.43 11.44
N GLY A 91 6.13 6.19 11.33
CA GLY A 91 6.18 5.38 10.12
C GLY A 91 7.43 4.52 10.02
N LEU A 92 7.24 3.30 9.53
CA LEU A 92 8.27 2.36 9.12
C LEU A 92 8.21 2.23 7.60
N VAL A 93 9.29 2.61 6.92
CA VAL A 93 9.41 2.40 5.48
C VAL A 93 9.55 0.91 5.22
N TRP A 94 8.57 0.33 4.54
CA TRP A 94 8.55 -1.09 4.23
C TRP A 94 9.46 -1.41 3.05
N GLY A 95 9.44 -0.56 2.02
CA GLY A 95 10.34 -0.69 0.89
C GLY A 95 9.92 0.12 -0.33
N GLU A 96 10.83 0.10 -1.30
CA GLU A 96 10.64 0.68 -2.63
C GLU A 96 10.09 -0.37 -3.61
N MET A 97 9.15 0.07 -4.45
CA MET A 97 8.46 -0.74 -5.44
C MET A 97 8.24 0.05 -6.72
N VAL A 98 7.95 -0.65 -7.81
CA VAL A 98 7.47 -0.02 -9.04
C VAL A 98 5.96 -0.19 -9.11
N THR A 99 5.23 0.92 -9.20
CA THR A 99 3.78 0.90 -9.40
C THR A 99 3.47 1.31 -10.83
N LEU A 100 2.80 0.43 -11.56
CA LEU A 100 2.27 0.70 -12.90
C LEU A 100 0.79 1.05 -12.76
N VAL A 101 0.43 2.24 -13.24
CA VAL A 101 -0.95 2.72 -13.31
C VAL A 101 -1.39 2.74 -14.77
N GLU A 102 -2.32 1.86 -15.12
CA GLU A 102 -2.80 1.61 -16.51
C GLU A 102 -4.23 2.10 -16.74
#